data_AF-A0A2V9G6Q3-F1
#
_entry.id   AF-A0A2V9G6Q3-F1
#
_cell.length_a   1.000
_cell.length_b   1.000
_cell.length_c   1.000
_cell.angle_alpha   90.00
_cell.angle_beta   90.00
_cell.angle_gamma   90.00
#
_symmetry.space_group_name_H-M   'P 1'
#
loop_
_entity.id
_entity.type
_entity.pdbx_description
1 polymer ?
#
loop_
_entity_poly.entity_id
_entity_poly.type
_entity_poly.pdbx_seq_one_letter_code
_entity_poly.pdbx_strand_id
1 'polypeptide(L)'
;MCKRCKAGPKSERQAIVDKEGIFAFLKQSHISEGNVARLERMAKSDNPQVASLAAIVLDVARVKPYKTRRLKFLAQKHPGLLGKLRDTGLILAHHW
;
A
#
# COMPACT_ATOMS: atom_id res chain seq x y z
N MET A 1 -7.27 -11.56 10.02
CA MET A 1 -8.56 -12.09 9.50
C MET A 1 -9.32 -12.95 10.54
N CYS A 2 -10.63 -12.72 10.75
CA CYS A 2 -11.47 -13.50 11.69
C CYS A 2 -12.15 -14.71 11.03
N LYS A 3 -12.77 -15.62 11.83
CA LYS A 3 -13.45 -16.84 11.32
C LYS A 3 -14.58 -16.54 10.31
N ARG A 4 -15.31 -15.44 10.47
CA ARG A 4 -16.35 -14.99 9.51
C ARG A 4 -15.75 -14.56 8.16
N CYS A 5 -14.66 -13.80 8.16
CA CYS A 5 -13.96 -13.42 6.93
C CYS A 5 -13.36 -14.64 6.21
N LYS A 6 -12.99 -15.69 6.94
CA LYS A 6 -12.57 -16.97 6.37
C LYS A 6 -13.71 -17.79 5.75
N ALA A 7 -14.97 -17.39 5.87
CA ALA A 7 -16.10 -18.10 5.29
C ALA A 7 -16.56 -17.52 3.93
N GLY A 8 -16.19 -16.27 3.60
CA GLY A 8 -16.61 -15.61 2.35
C GLY A 8 -15.99 -16.20 1.07
N PRO A 9 -16.36 -15.72 -0.14
CA PRO A 9 -15.76 -16.13 -1.40
C PRO A 9 -14.23 -15.94 -1.45
N LYS A 10 -13.54 -16.76 -2.25
CA LYS A 10 -12.07 -16.72 -2.37
C LYS A 10 -11.54 -15.35 -2.81
N SER A 11 -12.26 -14.67 -3.71
CA SER A 11 -11.93 -13.33 -4.20
C SER A 11 -11.97 -12.27 -3.09
N GLU A 12 -12.99 -12.30 -2.22
CA GLU A 12 -13.10 -11.39 -1.08
C GLU A 12 -12.00 -11.63 -0.05
N ARG A 13 -11.68 -12.90 0.23
CA ARG A 13 -10.56 -13.25 1.11
C ARG A 13 -9.24 -12.71 0.56
N GLN A 14 -9.02 -12.88 -0.75
CA GLN A 14 -7.81 -12.42 -1.41
C GLN A 14 -7.69 -10.90 -1.34
N ALA A 15 -8.78 -10.17 -1.58
CA ALA A 15 -8.78 -8.71 -1.48
C ALA A 15 -8.42 -8.21 -0.07
N ILE A 16 -8.85 -8.91 0.99
CA ILE A 16 -8.46 -8.58 2.37
C ILE A 16 -6.95 -8.80 2.56
N VAL A 17 -6.44 -9.96 2.13
CA VAL A 17 -5.00 -10.29 2.23
C VAL A 17 -4.14 -9.30 1.44
N ASP A 18 -4.57 -8.92 0.24
CA ASP A 18 -3.86 -7.97 -0.61
C ASP A 18 -3.82 -6.59 0.02
N LYS A 19 -4.95 -6.11 0.58
CA LYS A 19 -5.00 -4.86 1.33
C LYS A 19 -4.05 -4.90 2.53
N GLU A 20 -4.13 -5.93 3.38
CA GLU A 20 -3.22 -6.08 4.53
C GLU A 20 -1.73 -6.08 4.07
N GLY A 21 -1.44 -6.74 2.95
CA GLY A 21 -0.10 -6.75 2.33
C GLY A 21 0.37 -5.37 1.88
N ILE A 22 -0.50 -4.60 1.21
CA ILE A 22 -0.19 -3.23 0.76
C ILE A 22 0.17 -2.34 1.97
N PHE A 23 -0.62 -2.41 3.05
CA PHE A 23 -0.32 -1.67 4.27
C PHE A 23 1.00 -2.12 4.91
N ALA A 24 1.30 -3.42 4.88
CA ALA A 24 2.54 -3.97 5.43
C ALA A 24 3.79 -3.48 4.67
N PHE A 25 3.72 -3.23 3.36
CA PHE A 25 4.86 -2.70 2.61
C PHE A 25 5.29 -1.32 3.10
N LEU A 26 4.33 -0.45 3.46
CA LEU A 26 4.66 0.88 4.00
C LEU A 26 5.39 0.83 5.34
N LYS A 27 5.20 -0.25 6.12
CA LYS A 27 5.90 -0.45 7.42
C LYS A 27 7.36 -0.85 7.26
N GLN A 28 7.74 -1.41 6.11
CA GLN A 28 9.10 -1.89 5.87
C GLN A 28 10.10 -0.73 5.82
N SER A 29 11.27 -0.95 6.39
CA SER A 29 12.40 -0.02 6.34
C SER A 29 12.82 0.32 4.91
N HIS A 30 12.69 -0.66 4.01
CA HIS A 30 12.93 -0.53 2.58
C HIS A 30 11.91 -1.38 1.83
N ILE A 31 11.18 -0.78 0.89
CA ILE A 31 10.31 -1.53 -0.03
C ILE A 31 11.23 -2.11 -1.11
N SER A 32 11.46 -3.43 -1.05
CA SER A 32 12.34 -4.12 -1.99
C SER A 32 11.80 -4.10 -3.42
N GLU A 33 12.68 -4.31 -4.41
CA GLU A 33 12.30 -4.43 -5.82
C GLU A 33 11.27 -5.54 -6.06
N GLY A 34 11.39 -6.67 -5.35
CA GLY A 34 10.39 -7.73 -5.39
C GLY A 34 9.01 -7.27 -4.90
N ASN A 35 8.95 -6.40 -3.89
CA ASN A 35 7.71 -5.81 -3.42
C ASN A 35 7.19 -4.73 -4.39
N VAL A 36 8.06 -3.99 -5.06
CA VAL A 36 7.69 -3.08 -6.17
C VAL A 36 7.03 -3.86 -7.30
N ALA A 37 7.63 -4.95 -7.78
CA ALA A 37 7.04 -5.80 -8.81
C ALA A 37 5.72 -6.45 -8.36
N ARG A 38 5.58 -6.75 -7.07
CA ARG A 38 4.31 -7.23 -6.50
C ARG A 38 3.24 -6.14 -6.49
N LEU A 39 3.60 -4.90 -6.14
CA LEU A 39 2.70 -3.75 -6.19
C LEU A 39 2.25 -3.44 -7.63
N GLU A 40 3.12 -3.57 -8.62
CA GLU A 40 2.77 -3.41 -10.04
C GLU A 40 1.72 -4.42 -10.52
N ARG A 41 1.80 -5.66 -10.04
CA ARG A 41 0.78 -6.68 -10.31
C ARG A 41 -0.53 -6.37 -9.60
N MET A 42 -0.47 -5.97 -8.32
CA MET A 42 -1.66 -5.61 -7.54
C MET A 42 -2.38 -4.36 -8.09
N ALA A 43 -1.63 -3.41 -8.65
CA ALA A 43 -2.19 -2.23 -9.31
C ALA A 43 -3.04 -2.57 -10.55
N LYS A 44 -2.90 -3.77 -11.10
CA LYS A 44 -3.69 -4.30 -12.22
C LYS A 44 -4.79 -5.27 -11.77
N SER A 45 -5.10 -5.33 -10.47
CA SER A 45 -6.15 -6.20 -9.93
C SER A 45 -7.53 -5.78 -10.42
N ASP A 46 -8.41 -6.75 -10.67
CA ASP A 46 -9.82 -6.51 -10.98
C ASP A 46 -10.60 -5.89 -9.81
N ASN A 47 -10.04 -5.92 -8.59
CA ASN A 47 -10.60 -5.22 -7.45
C ASN A 47 -10.14 -3.75 -7.45
N PRO A 48 -11.03 -2.77 -7.72
CA PRO A 48 -10.62 -1.38 -7.89
C PRO A 48 -9.99 -0.77 -6.63
N GLN A 49 -10.41 -1.24 -5.44
CA GLN A 49 -9.84 -0.76 -4.18
C GLN A 49 -8.41 -1.27 -3.99
N VAL A 50 -8.14 -2.55 -4.31
CA VAL A 50 -6.78 -3.11 -4.25
C VAL A 50 -5.88 -2.42 -5.28
N ALA A 51 -6.37 -2.26 -6.51
CA ALA A 51 -5.65 -1.62 -7.59
C ALA A 51 -5.25 -0.17 -7.24
N SER A 52 -6.21 0.62 -6.74
CA SER A 52 -5.97 2.01 -6.34
C SER A 52 -4.96 2.14 -5.19
N LEU A 53 -5.12 1.34 -4.13
CA LEU A 53 -4.19 1.36 -3.00
C LEU A 53 -2.78 0.92 -3.41
N ALA A 54 -2.67 -0.13 -4.24
CA ALA A 54 -1.39 -0.62 -4.73
C ALA A 54 -0.68 0.41 -5.61
N ALA A 55 -1.41 1.12 -6.47
CA ALA A 55 -0.84 2.18 -7.30
C ALA A 55 -0.27 3.33 -6.46
N ILE A 56 -0.96 3.76 -5.41
CA ILE A 56 -0.47 4.81 -4.50
C ILE A 56 0.83 4.35 -3.80
N VAL A 57 0.86 3.12 -3.28
CA VAL A 57 2.07 2.61 -2.60
C VAL A 57 3.21 2.36 -3.58
N LEU A 58 2.91 1.98 -4.83
CA LEU A 58 3.89 1.87 -5.90
C LEU A 58 4.56 3.22 -6.20
N ASP A 59 3.76 4.29 -6.33
CA ASP A 59 4.29 5.65 -6.54
C ASP A 59 5.23 6.05 -5.39
N VAL A 60 4.84 5.75 -4.15
CA VAL A 60 5.67 5.98 -2.97
C VAL A 60 6.97 5.18 -3.03
N ALA A 61 6.91 3.90 -3.42
CA ALA A 61 8.07 3.03 -3.52
C ALA A 61 9.06 3.50 -4.61
N ARG A 62 8.56 3.98 -5.75
CA ARG A 62 9.39 4.51 -6.85
C ARG A 62 10.10 5.80 -6.48
N VAL A 63 9.44 6.65 -5.68
CA VAL A 63 9.97 7.95 -5.29
C VAL A 63 10.86 7.87 -4.04
N LYS A 64 10.42 7.12 -3.02
CA LYS A 64 11.10 7.02 -1.72
C LYS A 64 10.88 5.64 -1.07
N PRO A 65 11.62 4.60 -1.53
CA PRO A 65 11.44 3.23 -1.04
C PRO A 65 11.83 3.06 0.44
N TYR A 66 12.80 3.83 0.92
CA TYR A 66 13.23 3.81 2.32
C TYR A 66 12.25 4.55 3.25
N LYS A 67 12.00 3.98 4.44
CA LYS A 67 11.07 4.53 5.46
C LYS A 67 11.60 5.82 6.09
N THR A 68 12.91 5.92 6.26
CA THR A 68 13.56 7.05 6.94
C THR A 68 13.17 8.37 6.28
N ARG A 69 12.49 9.21 7.06
CA ARG A 69 11.97 10.53 6.63
C ARG A 69 11.04 10.48 5.41
N ARG A 70 10.40 9.33 5.12
CA ARG A 70 9.53 9.16 3.93
C ARG A 70 8.43 10.22 3.90
N LEU A 71 7.68 10.38 4.99
CA LEU A 71 6.59 11.36 5.07
C LEU A 71 7.09 12.80 4.92
N LYS A 72 8.23 13.15 5.54
CA LYS A 72 8.85 14.48 5.40
C LYS A 72 9.25 14.76 3.96
N PHE A 73 9.86 13.77 3.29
CA PHE A 73 10.23 13.87 1.88
C PHE A 73 8.99 14.06 0.99
N LEU A 74 7.94 13.26 1.22
CA LEU A 74 6.69 13.37 0.47
C LEU A 74 6.03 14.73 0.69
N ALA A 75 5.98 15.25 1.93
CA ALA A 75 5.44 16.58 2.21
C ALA A 75 6.15 17.69 1.43
N GLN A 76 7.48 17.56 1.26
CA GLN A 76 8.30 18.59 0.61
C GLN A 76 8.33 18.48 -0.92
N LYS A 77 8.33 17.25 -1.46
CA LYS A 77 8.60 17.00 -2.88
C LYS A 77 7.40 16.44 -3.64
N HIS A 78 6.48 15.76 -2.95
CA HIS A 78 5.30 15.13 -3.55
C HIS A 78 4.06 15.32 -2.66
N PRO A 79 3.64 16.57 -2.38
CA PRO A 79 2.54 16.85 -1.45
C PRO A 79 1.21 16.20 -1.91
N GLY A 80 0.98 16.09 -3.22
CA GLY A 80 -0.18 15.38 -3.77
C GLY A 80 -0.19 13.88 -3.44
N LEU A 81 0.98 13.23 -3.43
CA LEU A 81 1.10 11.82 -3.05
C LEU A 81 0.88 11.64 -1.54
N LEU A 82 1.35 12.59 -0.72
CA LEU A 82 1.04 12.61 0.71
C LEU A 82 -0.47 12.80 0.96
N GLY A 83 -1.14 13.64 0.18
CA GLY A 83 -2.60 13.81 0.22
C GLY A 83 -3.33 12.49 -0.03
N LYS A 84 -2.97 11.77 -1.11
CA LYS A 84 -3.53 10.44 -1.40
C LYS A 84 -3.33 9.44 -0.25
N LEU A 85 -2.16 9.42 0.38
CA LEU A 85 -1.92 8.57 1.56
C LEU A 85 -2.81 8.92 2.75
N ARG A 86 -3.09 10.21 2.94
CA ARG A 86 -4.01 10.68 4.00
C ARG A 86 -5.44 10.26 3.70
N ASP A 87 -5.92 10.53 2.48
CA ASP A 87 -7.32 10.32 2.09
C ASP A 87 -7.68 8.82 2.05
N THR A 88 -6.71 7.95 1.78
CA THR A 88 -6.90 6.49 1.80
C THR A 88 -6.63 5.84 3.16
N GLY A 89 -6.19 6.61 4.17
CA GLY A 89 -5.81 6.09 5.48
C GLY A 89 -4.47 5.32 5.50
N LEU A 90 -3.78 5.18 4.36
CA LEU A 90 -2.45 4.55 4.27
C LEU A 90 -1.40 5.27 5.10
N ILE A 91 -1.60 6.56 5.40
CA ILE A 91 -0.73 7.33 6.30
C ILE A 91 -0.61 6.70 7.69
N LEU A 92 -1.64 6.00 8.17
CA LEU A 92 -1.62 5.33 9.47
C LEU A 92 -0.63 4.17 9.52
N ALA A 93 -0.28 3.58 8.37
CA ALA A 93 0.73 2.53 8.28
C ALA A 93 2.14 3.01 8.65
N HIS A 94 2.36 4.33 8.72
CA HIS A 94 3.65 4.92 9.08
C HIS A 94 3.86 5.17 10.57
N HIS A 95 2.80 5.06 11.39
CA HIS A 95 2.85 5.38 12.82
C HIS A 95 3.40 4.27 13.72
N TRP A 96 3.78 3.13 13.14
CA TRP A 96 4.26 1.94 13.86
C TRP A 96 5.59 1.45 13.26
#